data_AF-A0A2G8JJ30-F1
#
_entry.id   AF-A0A2G8JJ30-F1
#
_cell.length_a   1.000
_cell.length_b   1.000
_cell.length_c   1.000
_cell.angle_alpha   90.00
_cell.angle_beta   90.00
_cell.angle_gamma   90.00
#
_symmetry.space_group_name_H-M   'P 1'
#
loop_
_entity.id
_entity.type
_entity.pdbx_description
1 polymer ?
#
loop_
_entity_poly.entity_id
_entity_poly.type
_entity_poly.pdbx_seq_one_letter_code
_entity_poly.pdbx_strand_id
1 'polypeptide(L)'
;MIAVGNFILGEAKNLPSQRDVYASVKLDQEEIYRTAVKEKTQSPFWSEDFTFDVPREFHTLAFYVYEKDRLKRSENILGKVPFRKDELKQCEGKDRWFPLVNVDADTEVQGKVHVEIKPSDVLGEDGIVSKLSVSVLEASGLSIANGQCDPYAQVTLISPS
;
A
#
# COMPACT_ATOMS: atom_id res chain seq x y z
N MET A 1 -0.82 -17.17 15.72
CA MET A 1 -1.97 -17.72 14.96
C MET A 1 -2.27 -16.74 13.86
N ILE A 2 -2.23 -17.22 12.62
CA ILE A 2 -2.67 -16.50 11.42
C ILE A 2 -4.20 -16.65 11.39
N ALA A 3 -4.93 -15.57 11.15
CA ALA A 3 -6.38 -15.63 10.97
C ALA A 3 -6.70 -15.77 9.48
N VAL A 4 -7.73 -16.53 9.12
CA VAL A 4 -8.19 -16.61 7.74
C VAL A 4 -9.28 -15.57 7.53
N GLY A 5 -9.04 -14.62 6.63
CA GLY A 5 -10.04 -13.62 6.24
C GLY A 5 -10.77 -14.05 4.97
N ASN A 6 -12.10 -14.05 4.99
CA ASN A 6 -12.93 -14.19 3.79
C ASN A 6 -13.46 -12.82 3.39
N PHE A 7 -13.17 -12.40 2.18
CA PHE A 7 -13.59 -11.11 1.66
C PHE A 7 -14.26 -11.28 0.31
N ILE A 8 -15.33 -10.51 0.11
CA ILE A 8 -16.07 -10.45 -1.14
C ILE A 8 -15.89 -9.05 -1.69
N LEU A 9 -15.34 -8.95 -2.89
CA LEU A 9 -15.33 -7.69 -3.62
C LEU A 9 -16.48 -7.70 -4.64
N GLY A 10 -17.57 -7.03 -4.29
CA GLY A 10 -18.77 -6.94 -5.12
C GLY A 10 -18.57 -6.04 -6.34
N GLU A 11 -18.67 -4.73 -6.14
CA GLU A 11 -18.71 -3.74 -7.21
C GLU A 11 -18.23 -2.35 -6.77
N ALA A 12 -17.89 -1.51 -7.75
CA ALA A 12 -17.77 -0.07 -7.60
C ALA A 12 -18.79 0.62 -8.51
N LYS A 13 -19.21 1.85 -8.18
CA LYS A 13 -20.20 2.62 -8.95
C LYS A 13 -19.81 4.09 -9.03
N ASN A 14 -20.38 4.80 -10.01
CA ASN A 14 -20.20 6.24 -10.21
C ASN A 14 -18.71 6.65 -10.37
N LEU A 15 -17.90 5.82 -11.04
CA LEU A 15 -16.52 6.15 -11.35
C LEU A 15 -16.45 7.32 -12.37
N PRO A 16 -15.38 8.14 -12.35
CA PRO A 16 -15.34 9.41 -13.07
C PRO A 16 -15.40 9.28 -14.60
N SER A 17 -15.02 8.13 -15.17
CA SER A 17 -15.05 7.92 -16.62
C SER A 17 -15.17 6.44 -17.00
N GLN A 18 -15.65 6.16 -18.22
CA GLN A 18 -15.72 4.78 -18.74
C GLN A 18 -14.33 4.32 -19.17
N ARG A 19 -13.73 3.45 -18.36
CA ARG A 19 -12.37 2.95 -18.55
C ARG A 19 -12.28 1.47 -18.24
N ASP A 20 -11.14 0.88 -18.58
CA ASP A 20 -10.81 -0.47 -18.13
C ASP A 20 -10.39 -0.37 -16.67
N VAL A 21 -11.12 -1.06 -15.79
CA VAL A 21 -10.95 -0.92 -14.34
C VAL A 21 -10.79 -2.27 -13.67
N TYR A 22 -10.01 -2.31 -12.61
CA TYR A 22 -9.88 -3.48 -11.73
C TYR A 22 -9.72 -3.00 -10.29
N ALA A 23 -9.86 -3.91 -9.35
CA ALA A 23 -9.57 -3.63 -7.95
C ALA A 23 -8.44 -4.52 -7.45
N SER A 24 -7.71 -4.02 -6.46
CA SER A 24 -6.76 -4.83 -5.71
C SER A 24 -6.94 -4.67 -4.22
N VAL A 25 -6.56 -5.70 -3.49
CA VAL A 25 -6.61 -5.73 -2.04
C VAL A 25 -5.19 -5.73 -1.54
N LYS A 26 -4.91 -4.81 -0.63
CA LYS A 26 -3.58 -4.65 -0.05
C LYS A 26 -3.60 -4.78 1.46
N LEU A 27 -2.63 -5.50 1.99
CA LEU A 27 -2.35 -5.57 3.41
C LEU A 27 -1.03 -4.84 3.67
N ASP A 28 -1.04 -3.79 4.48
CA ASP A 28 0.14 -2.97 4.76
C ASP A 28 0.92 -2.59 3.48
N GLN A 29 0.18 -2.17 2.45
CA GLN A 29 0.67 -1.79 1.11
C GLN A 29 1.13 -2.94 0.19
N GLU A 30 1.20 -4.17 0.68
CA GLU A 30 1.47 -5.35 -0.15
C GLU A 30 0.19 -5.82 -0.84
N GLU A 31 0.22 -5.95 -2.17
CA GLU A 31 -0.91 -6.47 -2.94
C GLU A 31 -1.03 -7.98 -2.75
N ILE A 32 -2.12 -8.40 -2.11
CA ILE A 32 -2.42 -9.79 -1.79
C ILE A 32 -3.46 -10.40 -2.74
N TYR A 33 -4.23 -9.56 -3.42
CA TYR A 33 -5.24 -10.00 -4.38
C TYR A 33 -5.51 -8.94 -5.43
N ARG A 34 -5.85 -9.39 -6.65
CA ARG A 34 -6.22 -8.53 -7.78
C ARG A 34 -7.38 -9.16 -8.55
N THR A 35 -8.41 -8.38 -8.85
CA THR A 35 -9.57 -8.85 -9.61
C THR A 35 -9.31 -8.93 -11.11
N ALA A 36 -10.25 -9.54 -11.83
CA ALA A 36 -10.33 -9.36 -13.27
C ALA A 36 -10.55 -7.88 -13.66
N VAL A 37 -10.07 -7.52 -14.86
CA VAL A 37 -10.34 -6.21 -15.47
C VAL A 37 -11.74 -6.21 -16.08
N LYS A 38 -12.51 -5.17 -15.80
CA LYS A 38 -13.80 -4.87 -16.42
C LYS A 38 -13.61 -3.71 -17.38
N GLU A 39 -13.87 -3.95 -18.65
CA GLU A 39 -13.57 -2.99 -19.72
C GLU A 39 -14.66 -1.90 -19.83
N LYS A 40 -14.23 -0.67 -20.13
CA LYS A 40 -15.09 0.48 -20.50
C LYS A 40 -16.34 0.68 -19.63
N THR A 41 -16.19 0.65 -18.30
CA THR A 41 -17.32 0.80 -17.37
C THR A 41 -17.07 1.87 -16.31
N GLN A 42 -18.15 2.50 -15.85
CA GLN A 42 -18.15 3.36 -14.64
C GLN A 42 -18.72 2.64 -13.42
N SER A 43 -19.16 1.39 -13.59
CA SER A 43 -19.79 0.58 -12.56
C SER A 43 -19.38 -0.88 -12.71
N PRO A 44 -18.11 -1.22 -12.44
CA PRO A 44 -17.63 -2.59 -12.54
C PRO A 44 -18.29 -3.49 -11.49
N PHE A 45 -18.75 -4.66 -11.92
CA PHE A 45 -19.22 -5.74 -11.07
C PHE A 45 -18.27 -6.93 -11.19
N TRP A 46 -17.52 -7.19 -10.12
CA TRP A 46 -16.54 -8.28 -10.03
C TRP A 46 -17.16 -9.53 -9.45
N SER A 47 -17.83 -9.42 -8.29
CA SER A 47 -18.38 -10.56 -7.55
C SER A 47 -17.33 -11.64 -7.30
N GLU A 48 -16.13 -11.21 -6.91
CA GLU A 48 -14.98 -12.09 -6.68
C GLU A 48 -14.79 -12.32 -5.18
N ASP A 49 -14.81 -13.59 -4.80
CA ASP A 49 -14.53 -14.05 -3.44
C ASP A 49 -13.05 -14.44 -3.34
N PHE A 50 -12.41 -14.05 -2.25
CA PHE A 50 -11.03 -14.46 -1.99
C PHE A 50 -10.76 -14.67 -0.51
N THR A 51 -9.83 -15.59 -0.26
CA THR A 51 -9.41 -15.99 1.08
C THR A 51 -7.90 -15.89 1.15
N PHE A 52 -7.38 -15.30 2.23
CA PHE A 52 -5.95 -15.22 2.46
C PHE A 52 -5.62 -15.30 3.95
N ASP A 53 -4.38 -15.68 4.20
CA ASP A 53 -3.78 -15.73 5.52
C ASP A 53 -3.47 -14.30 6.00
N VAL A 54 -4.15 -13.87 7.07
CA VAL A 54 -3.94 -12.56 7.70
C VAL A 54 -2.88 -12.73 8.80
N PRO A 55 -1.70 -12.09 8.66
CA PRO A 55 -0.69 -12.01 9.71
C PRO A 55 -1.28 -11.52 11.03
N ARG A 56 -0.72 -12.00 12.15
CA ARG A 56 -1.19 -11.57 13.48
C ARG A 56 -1.02 -10.06 13.67
N GLU A 57 0.02 -9.49 13.08
CA GLU A 57 0.35 -8.07 13.14
C GLU A 57 0.23 -7.50 11.73
N PHE A 58 -0.71 -6.58 11.58
CA PHE A 58 -0.88 -5.73 10.40
C PHE A 58 -1.57 -4.43 10.87
N HIS A 59 -1.38 -3.37 10.12
CA HIS A 59 -1.93 -2.05 10.45
C HIS A 59 -3.22 -1.78 9.68
N THR A 60 -3.20 -2.01 8.37
CA THR A 60 -4.26 -1.62 7.45
C THR A 60 -4.51 -2.70 6.40
N LEU A 61 -5.78 -2.99 6.15
CA LEU A 61 -6.26 -3.66 4.93
C LEU A 61 -6.94 -2.60 4.07
N ALA A 62 -6.62 -2.51 2.79
CA ALA A 62 -7.24 -1.52 1.92
C ALA A 62 -7.62 -2.11 0.56
N PHE A 63 -8.79 -1.70 0.06
CA PHE A 63 -9.26 -2.01 -1.28
C PHE A 63 -8.99 -0.82 -2.18
N TYR A 64 -8.31 -1.02 -3.30
CA TYR A 64 -7.99 0.02 -4.27
C TYR A 64 -8.77 -0.24 -5.54
N VAL A 65 -9.22 0.82 -6.20
CA VAL A 65 -9.77 0.77 -7.55
C VAL A 65 -8.79 1.45 -8.50
N TYR A 66 -8.46 0.76 -9.58
CA TYR A 66 -7.51 1.22 -10.58
C TYR A 66 -8.19 1.43 -11.92
N GLU A 67 -7.75 2.47 -12.62
CA GLU A 67 -7.91 2.65 -14.06
C GLU A 67 -6.67 2.10 -14.78
N LYS A 68 -6.88 1.21 -15.75
CA LYS A 68 -5.83 0.63 -16.57
C LYS A 68 -5.84 1.23 -17.96
N ASP A 69 -4.76 1.90 -18.34
CA ASP A 69 -4.54 2.37 -19.71
C ASP A 69 -3.58 1.41 -20.42
N ARG A 70 -4.14 0.53 -21.25
CA ARG A 70 -3.38 -0.47 -22.01
C ARG A 70 -2.46 0.18 -23.05
N LEU A 71 -2.82 1.34 -23.58
CA LEU A 71 -2.04 2.04 -24.61
C LEU A 71 -0.82 2.71 -23.99
N LYS A 72 -1.01 3.37 -22.85
CA LYS A 72 0.09 4.02 -22.10
C LYS A 72 0.86 3.08 -21.19
N ARG A 73 0.40 1.83 -21.05
CA ARG A 73 0.94 0.82 -20.11
C ARG A 73 1.03 1.37 -18.69
N SER A 74 0.03 2.15 -18.29
CA SER A 74 -0.05 2.79 -16.98
C SER A 74 -1.29 2.33 -16.22
N GLU A 75 -1.20 2.32 -14.89
CA GLU A 75 -2.30 2.01 -14.00
C GLU A 75 -2.41 3.15 -12.98
N ASN A 76 -3.55 3.84 -12.98
CA ASN A 76 -3.80 4.99 -12.13
C ASN A 76 -4.77 4.60 -11.01
N ILE A 77 -4.53 5.05 -9.79
CA ILE A 77 -5.44 4.81 -8.67
C ILE A 77 -6.61 5.80 -8.79
N LEU A 78 -7.83 5.28 -8.81
CA LEU A 78 -9.05 6.09 -8.74
C LEU A 78 -9.44 6.41 -7.29
N GLY A 79 -9.10 5.53 -6.35
CA GLY A 79 -9.31 5.73 -4.93
C GLY A 79 -9.11 4.44 -4.15
N LYS A 80 -9.23 4.52 -2.82
CA LYS A 80 -9.14 3.38 -1.90
C LYS A 80 -10.23 3.39 -0.84
N VAL A 81 -10.39 2.26 -0.16
CA VAL A 81 -11.15 2.10 1.08
C VAL A 81 -10.24 1.43 2.10
N PRO A 82 -9.64 2.18 3.04
CA PRO A 82 -8.78 1.62 4.07
C PRO A 82 -9.61 1.16 5.29
N PHE A 83 -9.14 0.08 5.90
CA PHE A 83 -9.67 -0.46 7.15
C PHE A 83 -8.54 -0.73 8.11
N ARG A 84 -8.65 -0.19 9.32
CA ARG A 84 -7.80 -0.58 10.45
C ARG A 84 -8.25 -1.94 10.96
N LYS A 85 -7.34 -2.66 11.60
CA LYS A 85 -7.59 -3.98 12.16
C LYS A 85 -8.82 -4.04 13.09
N ASP A 86 -9.05 -3.00 13.88
CA ASP A 86 -10.19 -2.87 14.80
C ASP A 86 -11.52 -2.57 14.10
N GLU A 87 -11.49 -1.95 12.92
CA GLU A 87 -12.68 -1.65 12.10
C GLU A 87 -13.17 -2.90 11.35
N LEU A 88 -12.27 -3.79 10.95
CA LEU A 88 -12.62 -5.03 10.25
C LEU A 88 -13.58 -5.92 11.05
N LYS A 89 -13.40 -6.00 12.38
CA LYS A 89 -14.32 -6.73 13.27
C LYS A 89 -15.74 -6.19 13.21
N GLN A 90 -15.90 -4.88 12.97
CA GLN A 90 -17.22 -4.25 12.88
C GLN A 90 -17.90 -4.52 11.53
N CYS A 91 -17.15 -4.97 10.54
CA CYS A 91 -17.61 -5.27 9.18
C CYS A 91 -17.91 -6.76 8.96
N GLU A 92 -17.61 -7.62 9.93
CA GLU A 92 -17.82 -9.07 9.82
C GLU A 92 -19.28 -9.40 9.46
N GLY A 93 -19.45 -10.18 8.38
CA GLY A 93 -20.75 -10.65 7.89
C GLY A 93 -21.67 -9.56 7.32
N LYS A 94 -21.15 -8.37 6.99
CA LYS A 94 -21.96 -7.24 6.52
C LYS A 94 -21.63 -6.87 5.08
N ASP A 95 -22.66 -6.75 4.25
CA ASP A 95 -22.59 -6.09 2.95
C ASP A 95 -22.89 -4.59 3.13
N ARG A 96 -21.93 -3.74 2.74
CA ARG A 96 -22.00 -2.28 2.91
C ARG A 96 -21.25 -1.56 1.79
N TRP A 97 -21.79 -0.41 1.41
CA TRP A 97 -21.09 0.56 0.58
C TRP A 97 -20.10 1.38 1.40
N PHE A 98 -18.91 1.57 0.85
CA PHE A 98 -17.88 2.44 1.41
C PHE A 98 -17.50 3.49 0.36
N PRO A 99 -17.37 4.77 0.75
CA PRO A 99 -16.91 5.80 -0.17
C PRO A 99 -15.45 5.57 -0.51
N LEU A 100 -15.09 5.73 -1.79
CA LEU A 100 -13.69 5.82 -2.18
C LEU A 100 -13.11 7.11 -1.61
N VAL A 101 -11.97 7.00 -0.95
CA VAL A 101 -11.14 8.13 -0.56
C VAL A 101 -10.00 8.30 -1.57
N ASN A 102 -9.58 9.55 -1.78
CA ASN A 102 -8.43 9.84 -2.62
C ASN A 102 -7.16 9.22 -2.05
N VAL A 103 -6.20 8.95 -2.94
CA VAL A 103 -4.86 8.51 -2.57
C VAL A 103 -3.88 9.60 -2.98
N ASP A 104 -3.26 10.22 -1.98
CA ASP A 104 -2.33 11.33 -2.09
C ASP A 104 -1.24 11.21 -1.01
N ALA A 105 -0.33 12.18 -0.97
CA ALA A 105 0.77 12.25 -0.01
C ALA A 105 0.31 12.21 1.45
N ASP A 106 -0.87 12.77 1.73
CA ASP A 106 -1.39 12.94 3.09
C ASP A 106 -2.08 11.66 3.58
N THR A 107 -2.61 10.86 2.65
CA THR A 107 -3.37 9.63 2.93
C THR A 107 -2.53 8.36 2.78
N GLU A 108 -1.39 8.41 2.11
CA GLU A 108 -0.47 7.27 2.00
C GLU A 108 0.97 7.69 1.70
N VAL A 109 1.92 7.09 2.41
CA VAL A 109 3.33 7.22 2.07
C VAL A 109 3.55 6.55 0.71
N GLN A 110 4.01 7.32 -0.27
CA GLN A 110 4.34 6.83 -1.60
C GLN A 110 5.84 6.89 -1.85
N GLY A 111 6.28 6.00 -2.73
CA GLY A 111 7.66 5.93 -3.19
C GLY A 111 8.47 4.86 -2.48
N LYS A 112 9.74 4.80 -2.88
CA LYS A 112 10.71 3.81 -2.42
C LYS A 112 12.02 4.53 -2.16
N VAL A 113 12.72 4.12 -1.12
CA VAL A 113 14.07 4.60 -0.82
C VAL A 113 15.02 3.41 -0.95
N HIS A 114 16.08 3.59 -1.73
CA HIS A 114 17.17 2.65 -1.85
C HIS A 114 18.25 3.03 -0.83
N VAL A 115 18.50 2.13 0.11
CA VAL A 115 19.45 2.33 1.20
C VAL A 115 20.47 1.21 1.19
N GLU A 116 21.73 1.55 1.41
CA GLU A 116 22.80 0.60 1.67
C GLU A 116 23.14 0.62 3.17
N ILE A 117 23.18 -0.56 3.80
CA ILE A 117 23.51 -0.73 5.22
C ILE A 117 24.69 -1.70 5.33
N LYS A 118 25.78 -1.26 5.96
CA LYS A 118 27.01 -2.04 6.15
C LYS A 118 27.41 -2.07 7.62
N PRO A 119 27.08 -3.14 8.36
CA PRO A 119 27.70 -3.43 9.63
C PRO A 119 29.17 -3.81 9.41
N SER A 120 30.07 -3.31 10.25
CA SER A 120 31.47 -3.70 10.22
C SER A 120 32.07 -3.72 11.61
N ASP A 121 32.86 -4.74 11.90
CA ASP A 121 33.63 -4.84 13.13
C ASP A 121 35.05 -4.36 12.86
N VAL A 122 35.51 -3.43 13.68
CA VAL A 122 36.86 -2.86 13.58
C VAL A 122 37.59 -3.16 14.87
N LEU A 123 38.77 -3.78 14.76
CA LEU A 123 39.64 -3.98 15.91
C LEU A 123 40.24 -2.62 16.32
N GLY A 124 39.79 -2.08 17.44
CA GLY A 124 40.35 -0.91 18.10
C GLY A 124 41.36 -1.30 19.18
N GLU A 125 42.01 -0.29 19.78
CA GLU A 125 42.99 -0.50 20.85
C GLU A 125 42.41 -1.22 22.08
N ASP A 126 41.12 -1.00 22.39
CA ASP A 126 40.40 -1.58 23.52
C ASP A 126 39.53 -2.80 23.17
N GLY A 127 39.64 -3.35 21.94
CA GLY A 127 38.88 -4.51 21.48
C GLY A 127 38.06 -4.28 20.21
N ILE A 128 37.08 -5.16 19.96
CA ILE A 128 36.24 -5.08 18.75
C ILE A 128 35.19 -3.99 18.92
N VAL A 129 35.17 -3.03 18.00
CA VAL A 129 34.17 -1.96 17.91
C VAL A 129 33.28 -2.22 16.69
N SER A 130 31.99 -2.42 16.91
CA SER A 130 31.01 -2.52 15.83
C SER A 130 30.62 -1.13 15.33
N LYS A 131 30.72 -0.92 14.01
CA LYS A 131 30.29 0.27 13.29
C LYS A 131 29.12 -0.08 12.37
N LEU A 132 28.24 0.89 12.14
CA LEU A 132 27.14 0.78 11.18
C LEU A 132 27.25 1.94 10.20
N SER A 133 27.48 1.64 8.92
CA SER A 133 27.41 2.62 7.84
C SER A 133 26.05 2.54 7.17
N VAL A 134 25.38 3.69 7.01
CA VAL A 134 24.08 3.81 6.34
C VAL A 134 24.21 4.85 5.23
N SER A 135 23.94 4.47 3.99
CA SER A 135 23.95 5.36 2.83
C SER A 135 22.56 5.40 2.21
N VAL A 136 21.95 6.59 2.12
CA VAL A 136 20.73 6.80 1.34
C VAL A 136 21.14 7.12 -0.09
N LEU A 137 20.85 6.21 -1.02
CA LEU A 137 21.38 6.29 -2.40
C LEU A 137 20.43 7.04 -3.34
N GLU A 138 19.17 6.63 -3.36
CA GLU A 138 18.15 7.19 -4.23
C GLU A 138 16.77 7.05 -3.59
N ALA A 139 15.84 7.91 -4.02
CA ALA A 139 14.43 7.76 -3.75
C ALA A 139 13.66 7.92 -5.06
N SER A 140 12.61 7.13 -5.25
CA SER A 140 11.81 7.13 -6.47
C SER A 140 10.32 7.02 -6.14
N GLY A 141 9.48 7.62 -6.99
CA GLY A 141 8.02 7.59 -6.80
C GLY A 141 7.51 8.33 -5.56
N LEU A 142 8.29 9.30 -5.05
CA LEU A 142 7.88 10.14 -3.93
C LEU A 142 6.65 10.98 -4.32
N SER A 143 5.77 11.18 -3.36
CA SER A 143 4.58 12.00 -3.55
C SER A 143 4.96 13.48 -3.69
N ILE A 144 4.38 14.15 -4.69
CA ILE A 144 4.51 15.60 -4.87
C ILE A 144 3.38 16.28 -4.07
N ALA A 145 3.73 17.18 -3.15
CA ALA A 145 2.76 17.99 -2.43
C ALA A 145 2.68 19.39 -3.06
N ASN A 146 1.49 19.82 -3.48
CA ASN A 146 1.27 21.16 -4.07
C ASN A 146 2.18 21.49 -5.29
N GLY A 147 2.52 20.48 -6.10
CA GLY A 147 3.37 20.67 -7.29
C GLY A 147 4.86 20.80 -7.00
N GLN A 148 5.29 20.68 -5.74
CA GLN A 148 6.70 20.68 -5.34
C GLN A 148 7.04 19.44 -4.51
N CYS A 149 8.29 19.01 -4.58
CA CYS A 149 8.86 17.95 -3.77
C CYS A 149 10.33 18.32 -3.54
N ASP A 150 10.65 18.81 -2.34
CA ASP A 150 12.01 19.12 -1.90
C ASP A 150 12.45 18.06 -0.87
N PRO A 151 12.76 16.83 -1.32
CA PRO A 151 12.95 15.71 -0.41
C PRO A 151 14.28 15.82 0.35
N TYR A 152 14.26 15.42 1.62
CA TYR A 152 15.45 15.19 2.42
C TYR A 152 15.29 13.86 3.16
N ALA A 153 16.42 13.27 3.58
CA ALA A 153 16.45 12.05 4.38
C ALA A 153 17.13 12.33 5.71
N GLN A 154 16.56 11.81 6.79
CA GLN A 154 17.15 11.84 8.12
C GLN A 154 17.36 10.41 8.61
N VAL A 155 18.58 10.09 9.06
CA VAL A 155 18.90 8.81 9.69
C VAL A 155 18.99 9.04 11.20
N THR A 156 18.18 8.31 11.97
CA THR A 156 18.15 8.41 13.44
C THR A 156 18.43 7.04 14.05
N LEU A 157 19.39 6.96 14.96
CA LEU A 157 19.66 5.77 15.77
C LEU A 157 18.86 5.87 17.08
N ILE A 158 17.95 4.94 17.30
CA ILE A 158 17.14 4.88 18.53
C ILE A 158 17.71 3.75 19.41
N SER A 159 18.29 4.10 20.55
CA SER A 159 18.68 3.12 21.56
C SER A 159 17.42 2.61 22.28
N PRO A 160 17.27 1.28 22.48
CA PRO A 160 16.14 0.76 23.26
C PRO A 160 16.19 1.33 24.68
N SER A 161 15.02 1.77 25.16
CA SER A 161 14.76 2.26 26.52
C SER A 161 14.80 1.14 27.56
#